data_AF-A0A705ZEL3-F1
#
_entry.id   AF-A0A705ZEL3-F1
#
_cell.length_a   1.000
_cell.length_b   1.000
_cell.length_c   1.000
_cell.angle_alpha   90.00
_cell.angle_beta   90.00
_cell.angle_gamma   90.00
#
_symmetry.space_group_name_H-M   'P 1'
#
loop_
_entity.id
_entity.type
_entity.pdbx_description
1 polymer ?
#
loop_
_entity_poly.entity_id
_entity_poly.type
_entity_poly.pdbx_seq_one_letter_code
_entity_poly.pdbx_strand_id
1 'polypeptide(L)'
;MASALTAFPEDGDFSRIWYDRLCIEFNSDGGLSPAELRVIRLLLRGYNSGQIAALCFRSVKTISAQKGQAFRRLGVRNDATLLPTLMLLGMVTLY
;
A
#
# COMPACT_ATOMS: atom_id res chain seq x y z
N MET A 1 -6.79 35.35 -0.72
CA MET A 1 -7.45 34.03 -0.75
C MET A 1 -6.85 33.22 -1.88
N ALA A 2 -5.73 32.54 -1.63
CA ALA A 2 -5.10 31.66 -2.60
C ALA A 2 -5.33 30.21 -2.13
N SER A 3 -6.00 29.41 -2.95
CA SER A 3 -6.22 27.98 -2.71
C SER A 3 -4.89 27.26 -2.61
N ALA A 4 -4.60 26.70 -1.43
CA ALA A 4 -3.54 25.72 -1.23
C ALA A 4 -3.98 24.37 -1.83
N LEU A 5 -3.99 24.29 -3.15
CA LEU A 5 -4.08 23.02 -3.86
C LEU A 5 -2.65 22.50 -4.07
N THR A 6 -2.44 21.27 -3.62
CA THR A 6 -1.42 20.34 -4.12
C THR A 6 0.05 20.70 -3.90
N ALA A 7 0.47 20.77 -2.64
CA ALA A 7 1.84 20.38 -2.32
C ALA A 7 1.90 18.84 -2.27
N PHE A 8 1.91 18.20 -3.44
CA PHE A 8 2.33 16.81 -3.53
C PHE A 8 3.83 16.76 -3.20
N PRO A 9 4.28 15.99 -2.20
CA PRO A 9 5.71 15.81 -2.00
C PRO A 9 6.25 14.99 -3.17
N GLU A 10 7.11 15.60 -3.98
CA GLU A 10 7.84 14.98 -5.09
C GLU A 10 9.07 14.17 -4.62
N ASP A 11 9.19 13.86 -3.33
CA ASP A 11 10.35 13.18 -2.77
C ASP A 11 10.08 11.70 -2.55
N GLY A 12 11.07 10.85 -2.86
CA GLY A 12 11.03 9.38 -2.90
C GLY A 12 10.72 8.65 -1.59
N ASP A 13 9.93 9.24 -0.70
CA ASP A 13 9.36 8.61 0.49
C ASP A 13 8.18 7.70 0.08
N PHE A 14 8.48 6.43 -0.17
CA PHE A 14 7.47 5.40 -0.41
C PHE A 14 6.78 4.93 0.86
N SER A 15 7.14 5.47 2.02
CA SER A 15 6.58 5.09 3.31
C SER A 15 5.30 5.86 3.62
N ARG A 16 4.98 6.95 2.90
CA ARG A 16 3.73 7.71 3.11
C ARG A 16 2.77 7.63 1.93
N ILE A 17 1.47 7.55 2.23
CA ILE A 17 0.37 7.65 1.26
C ILE A 17 -0.59 8.74 1.74
N TRP A 18 -0.74 9.80 0.95
CA TRP A 18 -1.61 10.93 1.25
C TRP A 18 -2.97 10.81 0.55
N TYR A 19 -4.03 11.13 1.30
CA TYR A 19 -5.43 11.14 0.91
C TYR A 19 -6.08 12.45 1.37
N ASP A 20 -5.78 13.55 0.66
CA ASP A 20 -6.20 14.91 1.04
C ASP A 20 -5.78 15.25 2.48
N ARG A 21 -6.68 15.13 3.45
CA ARG A 21 -6.41 15.36 4.88
C ARG A 21 -5.93 14.13 5.66
N LEU A 22 -5.91 12.95 5.06
CA LEU A 22 -5.54 11.69 5.72
C LEU A 22 -4.16 11.23 5.22
N CYS A 23 -3.27 10.82 6.13
CA CYS A 23 -1.98 10.25 5.78
C CYS A 23 -1.82 8.84 6.35
N ILE A 24 -1.38 7.92 5.51
CA ILE A 24 -1.02 6.55 5.88
C ILE A 24 0.50 6.44 5.86
N GLU A 25 1.13 6.29 7.02
CA GLU A 25 2.58 6.12 7.14
C GLU A 25 2.93 4.68 7.49
N PHE A 26 3.85 4.07 6.74
CA PHE A 26 4.42 2.76 7.00
C PHE A 26 5.67 2.90 7.87
N ASN A 27 5.60 2.39 9.09
CA ASN A 27 6.70 2.42 10.05
C ASN A 27 7.57 1.16 9.96
N SER A 28 7.08 0.09 9.34
CA SER A 28 7.76 -1.21 9.26
C SER A 28 7.29 -2.05 8.07
N ASP A 29 8.15 -2.95 7.59
CA ASP A 29 7.85 -3.90 6.50
C ASP A 29 7.17 -5.19 6.99
N GLY A 30 7.16 -5.47 8.29
CA GLY A 30 6.43 -6.59 8.89
C GLY A 30 6.86 -7.97 8.37
N GLY A 31 8.10 -8.08 7.88
CA GLY A 31 8.63 -9.33 7.31
C GLY A 31 8.15 -9.63 5.88
N LEU A 32 7.50 -8.68 5.22
CA LEU A 32 7.15 -8.77 3.81
C LEU A 32 8.40 -8.58 2.94
N SER A 33 8.45 -9.29 1.82
CA SER A 33 9.45 -9.02 0.79
C SER A 33 9.18 -7.66 0.12
N PRO A 34 10.20 -7.03 -0.50
CA PRO A 34 10.02 -5.76 -1.20
C PRO A 34 8.94 -5.80 -2.29
N ALA A 35 8.76 -6.95 -2.95
CA ALA A 35 7.71 -7.14 -3.95
C ALA A 35 6.32 -7.20 -3.33
N GLU A 36 6.15 -7.94 -2.24
CA GLU A 36 4.89 -8.03 -1.50
C GLU A 36 4.49 -6.66 -0.93
N LEU A 37 5.43 -5.98 -0.29
CA LEU A 37 5.23 -4.64 0.26
C LEU A 37 4.85 -3.62 -0.81
N ARG A 38 5.46 -3.71 -2.01
CA ARG A 38 5.07 -2.86 -3.15
C ARG A 38 3.63 -3.12 -3.60
N VAL A 39 3.19 -4.38 -3.65
CA VAL A 39 1.79 -4.72 -3.96
C VAL A 39 0.84 -4.17 -2.89
N ILE A 40 1.16 -4.35 -1.60
CA ILE A 40 0.35 -3.83 -0.49
C ILE A 40 0.23 -2.30 -0.55
N ARG A 41 1.33 -1.58 -0.77
CA ARG A 41 1.32 -0.12 -0.91
C ARG A 41 0.45 0.35 -2.07
N LEU A 42 0.50 -0.33 -3.21
CA LEU A 42 -0.33 0.03 -4.36
C LEU A 42 -1.81 -0.31 -4.13
N LEU A 43 -2.12 -1.42 -3.44
CA LEU A 43 -3.49 -1.72 -3.02
C LEU A 43 -4.02 -0.64 -2.07
N LEU A 44 -3.22 -0.21 -1.09
CA LEU A 44 -3.58 0.89 -0.19
C LEU A 44 -3.64 2.26 -0.87
N ARG A 45 -3.13 2.41 -2.10
CA ARG A 45 -3.32 3.59 -2.97
C ARG A 45 -4.60 3.51 -3.82
N GLY A 46 -5.33 2.39 -3.75
CA GLY A 46 -6.55 2.16 -4.51
C GLY A 46 -6.36 1.49 -5.87
N TYR A 47 -5.16 1.02 -6.21
CA TYR A 47 -4.93 0.30 -7.47
C TYR A 47 -5.47 -1.13 -7.39
N ASN A 48 -6.10 -1.61 -8.47
CA ASN A 48 -6.48 -3.02 -8.61
C ASN A 48 -5.30 -3.87 -9.13
N SER A 49 -5.40 -5.21 -9.00
CA SER A 49 -4.32 -6.11 -9.41
C SER A 49 -3.93 -6.02 -10.89
N GLY A 50 -4.84 -5.63 -11.78
CA GLY A 50 -4.56 -5.41 -13.20
C GLY A 50 -3.74 -4.13 -13.43
N GLN A 51 -4.10 -3.03 -12.76
CA GLN A 51 -3.35 -1.78 -12.80
C GLN A 51 -1.96 -1.96 -12.19
N ILE A 52 -1.86 -2.67 -11.07
CA ILE A 52 -0.57 -3.00 -10.44
C ILE A 52 0.30 -3.82 -11.40
N ALA A 53 -0.28 -4.77 -12.12
CA ALA A 53 0.44 -5.59 -13.10
C ALA A 53 1.02 -4.72 -14.22
N ALA A 54 0.23 -3.79 -14.76
CA ALA A 54 0.71 -2.82 -15.75
C ALA A 54 1.83 -1.92 -15.18
N LEU A 55 1.67 -1.37 -13.98
CA LEU A 55 2.66 -0.50 -13.33
C LEU A 55 3.98 -1.22 -13.00
N CYS A 56 3.90 -2.51 -12.69
CA CYS A 56 5.08 -3.32 -12.35
C CYS A 56 5.67 -4.06 -13.56
N PHE A 57 5.12 -3.90 -14.77
CA PHE A 57 5.50 -4.65 -15.98
C PHE A 57 5.54 -6.18 -15.72
N ARG A 58 4.53 -6.68 -15.00
CA ARG A 58 4.39 -8.10 -14.66
C ARG A 58 3.02 -8.63 -15.06
N SER A 59 2.89 -9.95 -15.15
CA SER A 59 1.59 -10.58 -15.39
C SER A 59 0.67 -10.38 -14.19
N VAL A 60 -0.65 -10.30 -14.44
CA VAL A 60 -1.67 -10.27 -13.39
C VAL A 60 -1.56 -11.50 -12.47
N LYS A 61 -1.20 -12.66 -13.03
CA LYS A 61 -0.96 -13.89 -12.26
C LYS A 61 0.16 -13.72 -11.24
N THR A 62 1.26 -13.07 -11.62
CA THR A 62 2.38 -12.79 -10.71
C THR A 62 1.96 -11.86 -9.57
N ILE A 63 1.25 -10.77 -9.89
CA ILE A 63 0.74 -9.84 -8.87
C ILE A 63 -0.26 -10.51 -7.94
N SER A 64 -1.17 -11.33 -8.48
CA SER A 64 -2.14 -12.09 -7.69
C SER A 64 -1.45 -13.08 -6.74
N ALA A 65 -0.38 -13.74 -7.18
CA ALA A 65 0.41 -14.62 -6.33
C ALA A 65 1.13 -13.85 -5.22
N GLN A 66 1.77 -12.72 -5.55
CA GLN A 66 2.43 -11.86 -4.56
C GLN A 66 1.44 -11.29 -3.53
N LYS A 67 0.27 -10.82 -3.98
CA LYS A 67 -0.83 -10.40 -3.11
C LYS A 67 -1.24 -11.53 -2.16
N GLY A 68 -1.46 -12.72 -2.68
CA GLY A 68 -1.86 -13.89 -1.88
C GLY A 68 -0.82 -14.26 -0.81
N GLN A 69 0.47 -14.25 -1.16
CA GLN A 69 1.55 -14.51 -0.19
C GLN A 69 1.64 -13.41 0.87
N ALA A 70 1.55 -12.14 0.47
CA ALA A 70 1.51 -11.01 1.40
C ALA A 70 0.33 -11.13 2.38
N PHE A 71 -0.86 -11.43 1.88
CA PHE A 71 -2.06 -11.58 2.70
C PHE A 71 -1.94 -12.75 3.68
N ARG A 72 -1.40 -13.88 3.22
CA ARG A 72 -1.12 -15.03 4.08
C ARG A 72 -0.10 -14.70 5.18
N ARG A 73 0.94 -13.93 4.87
CA ARG A 73 1.95 -13.48 5.85
C ARG A 73 1.37 -12.51 6.89
N LEU A 74 0.49 -11.61 6.46
CA LEU A 74 -0.17 -10.63 7.33
C LEU A 74 -1.40 -11.20 8.06
N GLY A 75 -1.87 -12.41 7.72
CA GLY A 75 -3.11 -12.96 8.25
C GLY A 75 -4.39 -12.30 7.73
N VAL A 76 -4.31 -11.61 6.58
CA VAL A 76 -5.42 -10.87 5.96
C VAL A 76 -6.23 -11.79 5.06
N ARG A 77 -7.57 -11.74 5.17
CA ARG A 77 -8.48 -12.57 4.36
C ARG A 77 -9.10 -11.82 3.18
N ASN A 78 -9.25 -10.51 3.30
CA ASN A 78 -9.90 -9.68 2.29
C ASN A 78 -9.26 -8.29 2.22
N ASP A 79 -9.44 -7.61 1.10
CA ASP A 79 -8.83 -6.29 0.88
C ASP A 79 -9.32 -5.25 1.89
N ALA A 80 -10.57 -5.37 2.35
CA ALA A 80 -11.17 -4.46 3.34
C ALA A 80 -10.54 -4.55 4.74
N THR A 81 -10.00 -5.72 5.09
CA THR A 81 -9.32 -5.97 6.39
C THR A 81 -7.85 -5.62 6.33
N LEU A 82 -7.28 -5.36 5.15
CA LEU A 82 -5.87 -5.07 4.99
C LEU A 82 -5.42 -3.88 5.85
N LEU A 83 -6.07 -2.72 5.70
CA LEU A 83 -5.72 -1.52 6.47
C LEU A 83 -5.85 -1.71 7.99
N PRO A 84 -7.00 -2.16 8.54
CA PRO A 84 -7.12 -2.35 9.98
C PRO A 84 -6.15 -3.41 10.52
N THR A 85 -5.86 -4.49 9.78
CA THR A 85 -4.84 -5.47 10.20
C THR A 85 -3.44 -4.85 10.27
N LEU A 86 -3.06 -4.02 9.29
CA LEU A 86 -1.76 -3.33 9.31
C LEU A 86 -1.63 -2.34 10.48
N MET A 87 -2.71 -1.66 10.85
CA MET A 87 -2.76 -0.79 12.02
C MET A 87 -2.61 -1.59 13.32
N LEU A 88 -3.31 -2.71 13.45
CA LEU A 88 -3.23 -3.58 14.64
C LEU A 88 -1.84 -4.19 14.82
N LEU A 89 -1.13 -4.46 13.73
CA LEU A 89 0.26 -4.93 13.74
C LEU A 89 1.26 -3.80 14.03
N GLY A 90 0.82 -2.53 14.11
CA GLY A 90 1.69 -1.36 14.28
C GLY A 90 2.56 -1.05 13.06
N MET A 91 2.31 -1.71 11.91
CA MET A 91 3.06 -1.49 10.68
C MET A 91 2.75 -0.14 10.04
N VAL A 92 1.54 0.37 10.30
CA VAL A 92 1.02 1.58 9.69
C VAL A 92 0.39 2.49 10.75
N THR A 93 0.69 3.78 10.68
CA THR A 93 0.02 4.83 11.44
C THR A 93 -0.86 5.68 10.53
N LEU A 94 -2.05 6.05 11.00
CA LEU A 94 -2.93 7.02 10.35
C LEU A 94 -2.82 8.37 11.07
N TYR A 95 -2.65 9.43 10.30
CA TYR A 95 -2.64 10.83 10.76
C TYR A 95 -3.75 11.62 10.05
#